data_AF-A0AB36ZUV1-F1
#
_entry.id   AF-A0AB36ZUV1-F1
#
_cell.length_a   1.000
_cell.length_b   1.000
_cell.length_c   1.000
_cell.angle_alpha   90.00
_cell.angle_beta   90.00
_cell.angle_gamma   90.00
#
_symmetry.space_group_name_H-M   'P 1'
#
loop_
_entity.id
_entity.type
_entity.pdbx_description
1 polymer ?
#
loop_
_entity_poly.entity_id
_entity_poly.type
_entity_poly.pdbx_seq_one_letter_code
_entity_poly.pdbx_strand_id
1 'polypeptide(L)'
;MAKNDLISGSIWDEYSDQVVNRMNNPQHQGEITEERAKELNAKLIIADFGAESCGDAVRLYWAVDEATDKILESKFKSFGCGTAIASSDVMAELCVGKTVDEAIKITNIDVEKALRDNPDTPAVPPQKMHCSVMAYDVIKKAASQYKGVDMESFEEEEIICECARVSLATIKEVIKINDLKTVEEITDYTKAGAFCKSCIKPGGHEEKDIYLVDILKDTRASMDEEKLKDAADASASGELTFDKMTLVQRIKAIDSVLDEDIRPMLVMDGGNMEIIDIKENLPHYDLYIRYLGACSGCASGSTGTLYAIESILKQKIDENLRVLPI
;
A
#
# COMPACT_ATOMS: atom_id res chain seq x y z
N MET A 1 -3.97 26.06 -31.87
CA MET A 1 -4.56 24.71 -31.75
C MET A 1 -5.77 24.83 -30.86
N ALA A 2 -6.90 24.28 -31.29
CA ALA A 2 -8.24 24.68 -30.89
C ALA A 2 -8.60 24.26 -29.47
N LYS A 3 -9.38 25.11 -28.78
CA LYS A 3 -9.92 24.94 -27.42
C LYS A 3 -10.85 23.73 -27.26
N ASN A 4 -11.15 23.01 -28.35
CA ASN A 4 -12.13 21.92 -28.44
C ASN A 4 -11.51 20.54 -28.65
N ASP A 5 -10.18 20.40 -28.65
CA ASP A 5 -9.47 19.11 -28.80
C ASP A 5 -8.95 18.54 -27.46
N LEU A 6 -9.39 19.08 -26.32
CA LEU A 6 -9.14 18.47 -25.01
C LEU A 6 -10.25 17.44 -24.74
N ILE A 7 -9.85 16.19 -24.54
CA ILE A 7 -10.73 15.03 -24.33
C ILE A 7 -11.49 15.12 -22.99
N SER A 8 -11.06 15.99 -22.08
CA SER A 8 -11.80 16.45 -20.90
C SER A 8 -12.05 17.96 -21.03
N GLY A 9 -13.10 18.48 -20.41
CA GLY A 9 -13.44 19.90 -20.42
C GLY A 9 -12.35 20.79 -19.80
N SER A 10 -12.73 21.99 -19.37
CA SER A 10 -11.81 22.77 -18.54
C SER A 10 -11.51 22.02 -17.24
N ILE A 11 -10.30 22.11 -16.68
CA ILE A 11 -9.99 21.52 -15.36
C ILE A 11 -10.93 22.03 -14.26
N TRP A 12 -11.55 23.19 -14.48
CA TRP A 12 -12.58 23.79 -13.62
C TRP A 12 -13.91 23.04 -13.67
N ASP A 13 -14.19 22.31 -14.76
CA ASP A 13 -15.40 21.48 -14.91
C ASP A 13 -15.29 20.18 -14.07
N GLU A 14 -14.09 19.86 -13.56
CA GLU A 14 -13.83 18.72 -12.66
C GLU A 14 -13.93 19.13 -11.17
N TYR A 15 -14.25 20.40 -10.89
CA TYR A 15 -14.46 20.88 -9.52
C TYR A 15 -15.93 20.71 -9.16
N SER A 16 -16.18 20.26 -7.94
CA SER A 16 -17.53 20.28 -7.37
C SER A 16 -18.09 21.70 -7.23
N ASP A 17 -19.41 21.81 -7.29
CA ASP A 17 -20.14 23.06 -7.04
C ASP A 17 -19.84 23.60 -5.64
N GLN A 18 -19.67 22.70 -4.65
CA GLN A 18 -19.25 23.08 -3.31
C GLN A 18 -17.86 23.73 -3.27
N VAL A 19 -16.87 23.18 -3.97
CA VAL A 19 -15.53 23.80 -4.07
C VAL A 19 -15.64 25.18 -4.71
N VAL A 20 -16.38 25.30 -5.82
CA VAL A 20 -16.57 26.59 -6.51
C VAL A 20 -17.26 27.62 -5.60
N ASN A 21 -18.27 27.20 -4.83
CA ASN A 21 -18.95 28.09 -3.89
C ASN A 21 -18.01 28.56 -2.77
N ARG A 22 -17.28 27.63 -2.14
CA ARG A 22 -16.33 27.92 -1.05
C ARG A 22 -15.14 28.77 -1.51
N MET A 23 -14.72 28.59 -2.77
CA MET A 23 -13.73 29.45 -3.43
C MET A 23 -14.18 30.91 -3.54
N ASN A 24 -15.43 31.12 -3.98
CA ASN A 24 -15.95 32.45 -4.29
C ASN A 24 -16.54 33.17 -3.06
N ASN A 25 -17.03 32.42 -2.08
CA ASN A 25 -17.73 32.94 -0.90
C ASN A 25 -17.39 32.11 0.37
N PRO A 26 -16.13 32.13 0.83
CA PRO A 26 -15.73 31.42 2.04
C PRO A 26 -16.42 32.03 3.28
N GLN A 27 -16.94 31.16 4.16
CA GLN A 27 -17.75 31.58 5.32
C GLN A 27 -16.89 31.89 6.57
N HIS A 28 -15.71 31.29 6.66
CA HIS A 28 -14.81 31.34 7.81
C HIS A 28 -13.53 32.13 7.52
N GLN A 29 -13.46 32.82 6.38
CA GLN A 29 -12.32 33.68 6.07
C GLN A 29 -12.30 34.90 7.00
N GLY A 30 -11.13 35.21 7.56
CA GLY A 30 -10.95 36.33 8.47
C GLY A 30 -9.91 36.05 9.55
N GLU A 31 -9.95 36.85 10.61
CA GLU A 31 -9.12 36.68 11.79
C GLU A 31 -9.97 36.70 13.05
N ILE A 32 -9.46 36.09 14.12
CA ILE A 32 -9.98 36.27 15.48
C ILE A 32 -9.01 37.23 16.17
N THR A 33 -9.52 38.39 16.61
CA THR A 33 -8.71 39.37 17.35
C THR A 33 -8.59 38.97 18.82
N GLU A 34 -7.63 39.56 19.54
CA GLU A 34 -7.51 39.34 20.98
C GLU A 34 -8.76 39.80 21.75
N GLU A 35 -9.40 40.89 21.31
CA GLU A 35 -10.64 41.40 21.92
C GLU A 35 -11.75 40.37 21.77
N ARG A 36 -11.91 39.79 20.57
CA ARG A 36 -12.92 38.76 20.31
C ARG A 36 -12.69 37.50 21.15
N ALA A 37 -11.44 37.06 21.27
CA ALA A 37 -11.11 35.91 22.11
C ALA A 37 -11.43 36.18 23.60
N LYS A 38 -11.16 37.39 24.08
CA LYS A 38 -11.52 37.83 25.45
C LYS A 38 -13.04 37.87 25.65
N GLU A 39 -13.81 38.36 24.68
CA GLU A 39 -15.29 38.35 24.73
C GLU A 39 -15.87 36.94 24.84
N LEU A 40 -15.23 35.97 24.17
CA LEU A 40 -15.61 34.56 24.21
C LEU A 40 -15.09 33.83 25.46
N ASN A 41 -14.33 34.51 26.33
CA ASN A 41 -13.59 33.89 27.44
C ASN A 41 -12.75 32.69 26.97
N ALA A 42 -12.05 32.86 25.84
CA ALA A 42 -11.33 31.81 25.15
C ALA A 42 -9.87 32.20 24.92
N LYS A 43 -9.01 31.19 24.85
CA LYS A 43 -7.61 31.32 24.46
C LYS A 43 -7.49 31.42 22.94
N LEU A 44 -6.83 32.47 22.47
CA LEU A 44 -6.52 32.66 21.06
C LEU A 44 -5.29 31.82 20.67
N ILE A 45 -5.44 31.03 19.62
CA ILE A 45 -4.35 30.28 18.99
C ILE A 45 -4.22 30.74 17.55
N ILE A 46 -2.98 30.99 17.10
CA ILE A 46 -2.67 31.44 15.74
C ILE A 46 -1.56 30.55 15.19
N ALA A 47 -1.92 29.70 14.22
CA ALA A 47 -1.01 28.75 13.61
C ALA A 47 -0.79 29.08 12.13
N ASP A 48 0.47 29.13 11.71
CA ASP A 48 0.89 29.30 10.33
C ASP A 48 1.45 27.99 9.79
N PHE A 49 1.02 27.62 8.59
CA PHE A 49 1.57 26.49 7.84
C PHE A 49 1.62 26.81 6.34
N GLY A 50 2.63 26.33 5.62
CA GLY A 50 2.75 26.57 4.19
C GLY A 50 3.62 25.52 3.50
N ALA A 51 3.31 25.26 2.23
CA ALA A 51 4.02 24.32 1.39
C ALA A 51 4.89 25.10 0.38
N GLU A 52 6.21 25.08 0.57
CA GLU A 52 7.17 25.79 -0.29
C GLU A 52 7.10 25.34 -1.75
N SER A 53 6.73 24.08 -1.99
CA SER A 53 6.65 23.45 -3.31
C SER A 53 5.57 24.06 -4.22
N CYS A 54 4.43 24.49 -3.65
CA CYS A 54 3.33 25.09 -4.40
C CYS A 54 3.09 26.58 -4.10
N GLY A 55 3.75 27.12 -3.06
CA GLY A 55 3.64 28.53 -2.66
C GLY A 55 2.35 28.87 -1.92
N ASP A 56 1.55 27.87 -1.55
CA ASP A 56 0.34 28.04 -0.76
C ASP A 56 0.70 28.10 0.75
N ALA A 57 0.03 29.00 1.48
CA ALA A 57 0.15 29.17 2.92
C ALA A 57 -1.22 29.43 3.56
N VAL A 58 -1.39 28.98 4.79
CA VAL A 58 -2.61 29.17 5.58
C VAL A 58 -2.24 29.58 7.01
N ARG A 59 -2.97 30.57 7.50
CA ARG A 59 -3.02 30.98 8.90
C ARG A 59 -4.37 30.59 9.48
N LEU A 60 -4.36 29.72 10.47
CA LEU A 60 -5.55 29.30 11.22
C LEU A 60 -5.63 30.06 12.55
N TYR A 61 -6.83 30.51 12.88
CA TYR A 61 -7.17 31.16 14.15
C TYR A 61 -8.20 30.30 14.88
N TRP A 62 -7.92 29.92 16.13
CA TRP A 62 -8.88 29.29 17.03
C TRP A 62 -9.12 30.14 18.27
N ALA A 63 -10.37 30.22 18.69
CA ALA A 63 -10.75 30.62 20.04
C ALA A 63 -11.15 29.35 20.81
N VAL A 64 -10.30 28.91 21.73
CA VAL A 64 -10.50 27.65 22.49
C VAL A 64 -10.92 27.95 23.92
N ASP A 65 -12.01 27.34 24.37
CA ASP A 65 -12.41 27.33 25.79
C ASP A 65 -11.48 26.42 26.59
N GLU A 66 -10.68 26.98 27.49
CA GLU A 66 -9.73 26.23 28.32
C GLU A 66 -10.40 25.33 29.37
N ALA A 67 -11.68 25.54 29.69
CA ALA A 67 -12.39 24.68 30.65
C ALA A 67 -12.90 23.38 30.00
N THR A 68 -13.16 23.40 28.69
CA THR A 68 -13.79 22.28 27.98
C THR A 68 -12.98 21.75 26.81
N ASP A 69 -11.82 22.37 26.53
CA ASP A 69 -10.99 22.15 25.34
C ASP A 69 -11.73 22.36 24.01
N LYS A 70 -12.89 23.04 24.01
CA LYS A 70 -13.72 23.22 22.82
C LYS A 70 -13.30 24.43 21.99
N ILE A 71 -13.23 24.24 20.69
CA ILE A 71 -13.03 25.30 19.70
C ILE A 71 -14.37 26.02 19.51
N LEU A 72 -14.49 27.23 20.08
CA LEU A 72 -15.72 28.03 20.00
C LEU A 72 -15.85 28.74 18.66
N GLU A 73 -14.72 29.20 18.10
CA GLU A 73 -14.67 29.89 16.83
C GLU A 73 -13.38 29.50 16.08
N SER A 74 -13.50 29.33 14.77
CA SER A 74 -12.41 28.97 13.87
C SER A 74 -12.46 29.85 12.63
N LYS A 75 -11.36 30.56 12.35
CA LYS A 75 -11.22 31.44 11.18
C LYS A 75 -9.89 31.19 10.49
N PHE A 76 -9.78 31.59 9.23
CA PHE A 76 -8.53 31.42 8.49
C PHE A 76 -8.21 32.61 7.58
N LYS A 77 -6.91 32.77 7.30
CA LYS A 77 -6.42 33.52 6.13
C LYS A 77 -5.60 32.57 5.29
N SER A 78 -5.92 32.47 4.01
CA SER A 78 -5.14 31.67 3.06
C SER A 78 -4.51 32.59 2.01
N PHE A 79 -3.25 32.32 1.70
CA PHE A 79 -2.58 32.76 0.49
C PHE A 79 -2.37 31.53 -0.38
N GLY A 80 -3.01 31.47 -1.53
CA GLY A 80 -2.83 30.31 -2.40
C GLY A 80 -3.87 30.20 -3.49
N CYS A 81 -3.90 29.04 -4.15
CA CYS A 81 -4.89 28.75 -5.17
C CYS A 81 -6.31 28.65 -4.57
N GLY A 82 -7.35 28.81 -5.40
CA GLY A 82 -8.73 28.76 -4.90
C GLY A 82 -9.08 27.45 -4.18
N THR A 83 -8.51 26.32 -4.60
CA THR A 83 -8.69 25.05 -3.89
C THR A 83 -8.16 25.09 -2.45
N ALA A 84 -7.06 25.82 -2.20
CA ALA A 84 -6.54 26.04 -0.84
C ALA A 84 -7.51 26.89 0.00
N ILE A 85 -8.15 27.90 -0.60
CA ILE A 85 -9.19 28.71 0.06
C ILE A 85 -10.39 27.84 0.43
N ALA A 86 -10.92 27.05 -0.50
CA ALA A 86 -12.07 26.19 -0.25
C ALA A 86 -11.76 25.10 0.80
N SER A 87 -10.59 24.47 0.72
CA SER A 87 -10.16 23.47 1.70
C SER A 87 -9.99 24.08 3.08
N SER A 88 -9.41 25.27 3.19
CA SER A 88 -9.23 25.99 4.45
C SER A 88 -10.57 26.45 5.06
N ASP A 89 -11.54 26.83 4.23
CA ASP A 89 -12.88 27.24 4.70
C ASP A 89 -13.64 26.07 5.34
N VAL A 90 -13.65 24.92 4.66
CA VAL A 90 -14.28 23.70 5.18
C VAL A 90 -13.52 23.14 6.38
N MET A 91 -12.19 23.17 6.35
CA MET A 91 -11.38 22.83 7.52
C MET A 91 -11.77 23.67 8.74
N ALA A 92 -11.84 25.00 8.58
CA ALA A 92 -12.21 25.88 9.67
C ALA A 92 -13.61 25.54 10.22
N GLU A 93 -14.58 25.29 9.32
CA GLU A 93 -15.93 24.86 9.68
C GLU A 93 -15.94 23.55 10.49
N LEU A 94 -15.23 22.54 10.02
CA LEU A 94 -15.18 21.22 10.68
C LEU A 94 -14.59 21.28 12.09
N CYS A 95 -13.75 22.28 12.38
CA CYS A 95 -13.16 22.47 13.71
C CYS A 95 -14.16 23.07 14.72
N VAL A 96 -15.13 23.86 14.27
CA VAL A 96 -16.04 24.58 15.17
C VAL A 96 -16.87 23.61 16.00
N GLY A 97 -16.89 23.81 17.32
CA GLY A 97 -17.64 23.02 18.29
C GLY A 97 -16.99 21.70 18.71
N LYS A 98 -15.89 21.29 18.05
CA LYS A 98 -15.09 20.12 18.45
C LYS A 98 -14.14 20.48 19.58
N THR A 99 -13.79 19.47 20.38
CA THR A 99 -12.61 19.56 21.24
C THR A 99 -11.32 19.56 20.42
N VAL A 100 -10.22 20.07 20.99
CA VAL A 100 -8.91 20.03 20.32
C VAL A 100 -8.53 18.60 19.92
N ASP A 101 -8.80 17.61 20.77
CA ASP A 101 -8.51 16.19 20.49
C ASP A 101 -9.37 15.60 19.36
N GLU A 102 -10.60 16.06 19.21
CA GLU A 102 -11.44 15.70 18.07
C GLU A 102 -10.99 16.40 16.79
N ALA A 103 -10.51 17.64 16.88
CA ALA A 103 -10.02 18.40 15.74
C ALA A 103 -8.75 17.78 15.14
N ILE A 104 -7.81 17.31 15.96
CA ILE A 104 -6.57 16.62 15.50
C ILE A 104 -6.88 15.41 14.60
N LYS A 105 -8.05 14.79 14.76
CA LYS A 105 -8.48 13.62 13.99
C LYS A 105 -9.10 13.97 12.63
N ILE A 106 -9.43 15.23 12.37
CA ILE A 106 -9.89 15.66 11.04
C ILE A 106 -8.73 15.43 10.08
N THR A 107 -8.97 14.74 8.97
CA THR A 107 -7.97 14.46 7.93
C THR A 107 -8.23 15.29 6.67
N ASN A 108 -7.25 15.32 5.77
CA ASN A 108 -7.42 15.89 4.43
C ASN A 108 -8.54 15.19 3.63
N ILE A 109 -8.78 13.90 3.89
CA ILE A 109 -9.86 13.13 3.28
C ILE A 109 -11.22 13.57 3.83
N ASP A 110 -11.33 13.94 5.11
CA ASP A 110 -12.58 14.45 5.67
C ASP A 110 -12.95 15.82 5.07
N VAL A 111 -11.94 16.68 4.89
CA VAL A 111 -12.11 17.98 4.21
C VAL A 111 -12.54 17.77 2.75
N GLU A 112 -11.89 16.85 2.03
CA GLU A 112 -12.24 16.57 0.64
C GLU A 112 -13.65 15.97 0.52
N LYS A 113 -14.03 15.02 1.38
CA LYS A 113 -15.38 14.46 1.41
C LYS A 113 -16.44 15.51 1.69
N ALA A 114 -16.18 16.43 2.62
CA ALA A 114 -17.09 17.52 2.95
C ALA A 114 -17.26 18.51 1.80
N LEU A 115 -16.32 18.55 0.86
CA LEU A 115 -16.38 19.35 -0.36
C LEU A 115 -17.04 18.63 -1.55
N ARG A 116 -17.43 17.36 -1.45
CA ARG A 116 -18.04 16.64 -2.59
C ARG A 116 -19.51 17.04 -2.78
N ASP A 117 -19.94 17.12 -4.04
CA ASP A 117 -21.38 17.25 -4.34
C ASP A 117 -22.13 15.92 -4.14
N ASN A 118 -21.43 14.79 -4.35
CA ASN A 118 -21.95 13.46 -4.13
C ASN A 118 -20.85 12.51 -3.61
N PRO A 119 -21.19 11.41 -2.90
CA PRO A 119 -20.19 10.53 -2.30
C PRO A 119 -19.23 9.87 -3.28
N ASP A 120 -19.65 9.65 -4.53
CA ASP A 120 -18.93 8.83 -5.51
C ASP A 120 -17.96 9.63 -6.39
N THR A 121 -18.09 10.96 -6.42
CA THR A 121 -17.28 11.84 -7.27
C THR A 121 -16.34 12.69 -6.39
N PRO A 122 -15.02 12.63 -6.63
CA PRO A 122 -14.07 13.50 -5.92
C PRO A 122 -14.41 14.99 -6.09
N ALA A 123 -14.17 15.77 -5.03
CA ALA A 123 -14.51 17.20 -5.03
C ALA A 123 -13.59 18.04 -5.93
N VAL A 124 -12.38 17.54 -6.14
CA VAL A 124 -11.31 18.17 -6.92
C VAL A 124 -10.55 17.12 -7.73
N PRO A 125 -9.90 17.52 -8.84
CA PRO A 125 -9.04 16.61 -9.58
C PRO A 125 -7.85 16.12 -8.74
N PRO A 126 -7.31 14.91 -9.02
CA PRO A 126 -6.26 14.28 -8.20
C PRO A 126 -5.02 15.15 -7.96
N GLN A 127 -4.65 16.00 -8.93
CA GLN A 127 -3.48 16.88 -8.83
C GLN A 127 -3.67 18.01 -7.79
N LYS A 128 -4.91 18.29 -7.38
CA LYS A 128 -5.29 19.37 -6.44
C LYS A 128 -5.57 18.88 -5.02
N MET A 129 -5.40 17.58 -4.77
CA MET A 129 -5.58 16.97 -3.44
C MET A 129 -4.57 17.47 -2.39
N HIS A 130 -3.41 17.99 -2.78
CA HIS A 130 -2.40 18.49 -1.82
C HIS A 130 -2.93 19.66 -0.97
N CYS A 131 -3.87 20.47 -1.50
CA CYS A 131 -4.45 21.59 -0.77
C CYS A 131 -5.22 21.16 0.49
N SER A 132 -5.79 19.95 0.50
CA SER A 132 -6.46 19.41 1.70
C SER A 132 -5.45 18.85 2.70
N VAL A 133 -4.24 18.48 2.29
CA VAL A 133 -3.16 18.07 3.20
C VAL A 133 -2.72 19.26 4.06
N MET A 134 -2.58 20.45 3.49
CA MET A 134 -2.26 21.65 4.27
C MET A 134 -3.27 21.95 5.38
N ALA A 135 -4.56 21.68 5.12
CA ALA A 135 -5.61 21.86 6.11
C ALA A 135 -5.42 20.94 7.33
N TYR A 136 -4.90 19.74 7.11
CA TYR A 136 -4.57 18.82 8.18
C TYR A 136 -3.40 19.31 9.04
N ASP A 137 -2.31 19.73 8.40
CA ASP A 137 -1.07 20.08 9.09
C ASP A 137 -1.24 21.35 9.93
N VAL A 138 -2.02 22.33 9.46
CA VAL A 138 -2.29 23.55 10.24
C VAL A 138 -3.14 23.28 11.48
N ILE A 139 -4.08 22.33 11.43
CA ILE A 139 -4.86 21.89 12.62
C ILE A 139 -3.91 21.32 13.67
N LYS A 140 -3.02 20.43 13.26
CA LYS A 140 -2.02 19.86 14.17
C LYS A 140 -1.09 20.91 14.74
N LYS A 141 -0.68 21.89 13.94
CA LYS A 141 0.13 23.01 14.42
C LYS A 141 -0.61 23.86 15.46
N ALA A 142 -1.90 24.13 15.24
CA ALA A 142 -2.72 24.85 16.22
C ALA A 142 -2.91 24.04 17.51
N ALA A 143 -3.17 22.74 17.39
CA ALA A 143 -3.31 21.85 18.53
C ALA A 143 -2.01 21.72 19.34
N SER A 144 -0.86 21.65 18.69
CA SER A 144 0.45 21.55 19.35
C SER A 144 0.75 22.82 20.15
N GLN A 145 0.47 23.99 19.58
CA GLN A 145 0.55 25.27 20.28
C GLN A 145 -0.40 25.36 21.48
N TYR A 146 -1.62 24.85 21.34
CA TYR A 146 -2.60 24.86 22.44
C TYR A 146 -2.17 23.95 23.60
N LYS A 147 -1.77 22.70 23.28
CA LYS A 147 -1.39 21.67 24.24
C LYS A 147 0.04 21.83 24.78
N GLY A 148 0.88 22.64 24.12
CA GLY A 148 2.29 22.83 24.50
C GLY A 148 3.14 21.58 24.24
N VAL A 149 2.83 20.84 23.19
CA VAL A 149 3.55 19.61 22.79
C VAL A 149 4.17 19.79 21.40
N ASP A 150 5.06 18.88 21.04
CA ASP A 150 5.64 18.80 19.70
C ASP A 150 4.60 18.30 18.68
N MET A 151 4.62 18.79 17.43
CA MET A 151 3.56 18.47 16.46
C MET A 151 3.63 17.00 16.02
N GLU A 152 4.84 16.47 15.94
CA GLU A 152 5.18 15.12 15.55
C GLU A 152 4.68 14.11 16.61
N SER A 153 4.43 14.55 17.85
CA SER A 153 3.82 13.71 18.89
C SER A 153 2.39 13.26 18.57
N PHE A 154 1.74 13.88 17.58
CA PHE A 154 0.42 13.46 17.08
C PHE A 154 0.50 12.42 15.96
N GLU A 155 1.69 12.02 15.52
CA GLU A 155 1.89 10.93 14.54
C GLU A 155 2.41 9.69 15.25
N GLU A 156 1.53 8.70 15.41
CA GLU A 156 1.90 7.40 15.99
C GLU A 156 2.68 6.52 14.99
N GLU A 157 2.57 6.83 13.70
CA GLU A 157 3.14 6.04 12.61
C GLU A 157 3.90 6.92 11.61
N GLU A 158 4.98 6.37 11.06
CA GLU A 158 5.76 7.02 10.00
C GLU A 158 4.93 7.09 8.70
N ILE A 159 4.49 8.29 8.33
CA ILE A 159 3.70 8.53 7.12
C ILE A 159 4.61 8.60 5.90
N ILE A 160 4.35 7.74 4.91
CA ILE A 160 5.09 7.70 3.64
C ILE A 160 4.37 8.46 2.53
N CYS A 161 3.02 8.48 2.57
CA CYS A 161 2.22 9.23 1.61
C CYS A 161 1.25 10.15 2.35
N GLU A 162 1.53 11.45 2.34
CA GLU A 162 0.73 12.47 3.03
C GLU A 162 -0.60 12.71 2.32
N CYS A 163 -0.63 12.62 0.98
CA CYS A 163 -1.87 12.79 0.21
C CYS A 163 -2.93 11.73 0.54
N ALA A 164 -2.51 10.48 0.69
CA ALA A 164 -3.40 9.37 1.03
C ALA A 164 -3.41 9.04 2.52
N ARG A 165 -2.58 9.73 3.33
CA ARG A 165 -2.28 9.44 4.75
C ARG A 165 -2.00 7.96 5.00
N VAL A 166 -1.06 7.40 4.23
CA VAL A 166 -0.66 5.99 4.32
C VAL A 166 0.70 5.88 5.00
N SER A 167 0.76 5.06 6.06
CA SER A 167 1.97 4.80 6.83
C SER A 167 2.85 3.71 6.22
N LEU A 168 4.12 3.70 6.64
CA LEU A 168 5.08 2.65 6.31
C LEU A 168 4.58 1.27 6.76
N ALA A 169 3.98 1.21 7.95
CA ALA A 169 3.42 -0.02 8.50
C ALA A 169 2.29 -0.56 7.60
N THR A 170 1.35 0.29 7.21
CA THR A 170 0.24 -0.07 6.30
C THR A 170 0.76 -0.59 4.96
N ILE A 171 1.75 0.09 4.35
CA ILE A 171 2.32 -0.33 3.07
C ILE A 171 2.96 -1.73 3.19
N LYS A 172 3.79 -1.93 4.22
CA LYS A 172 4.45 -3.21 4.48
C LYS A 172 3.44 -4.33 4.71
N GLU A 173 2.41 -4.07 5.51
CA GLU A 173 1.36 -5.05 5.80
C GLU A 173 0.60 -5.45 4.54
N VAL A 174 0.16 -4.48 3.73
CA VAL A 174 -0.59 -4.75 2.49
C VAL A 174 0.26 -5.51 1.47
N ILE A 175 1.56 -5.19 1.34
CA ILE A 175 2.50 -5.97 0.51
C ILE A 175 2.55 -7.42 0.99
N LYS A 176 2.69 -7.65 2.30
CA LYS A 176 2.79 -8.99 2.87
C LYS A 176 1.51 -9.80 2.71
N ILE A 177 0.36 -9.24 3.08
CA ILE A 177 -0.93 -9.94 3.08
C ILE A 177 -1.36 -10.32 1.66
N ASN A 178 -1.11 -9.45 0.68
CA ASN A 178 -1.58 -9.63 -0.70
C ASN A 178 -0.47 -10.07 -1.67
N ASP A 179 0.74 -10.31 -1.16
CA ASP A 179 1.95 -10.66 -1.94
C ASP A 179 2.23 -9.72 -3.13
N LEU A 180 2.05 -8.42 -2.93
CA LEU A 180 2.16 -7.41 -3.98
C LEU A 180 3.56 -7.35 -4.60
N LYS A 181 3.65 -7.15 -5.92
CA LYS A 181 4.92 -7.19 -6.68
C LYS A 181 5.28 -5.87 -7.35
N THR A 182 4.34 -4.93 -7.42
CA THR A 182 4.48 -3.67 -8.15
C THR A 182 3.99 -2.48 -7.32
N VAL A 183 4.49 -1.29 -7.63
CA VAL A 183 4.05 -0.05 -6.96
C VAL A 183 2.62 0.32 -7.37
N GLU A 184 2.23 -0.06 -8.58
CA GLU A 184 0.87 0.07 -9.09
C GLU A 184 -0.11 -0.70 -8.20
N GLU A 185 0.20 -1.94 -7.83
CA GLU A 185 -0.63 -2.71 -6.89
C GLU A 185 -0.69 -2.05 -5.51
N ILE A 186 0.43 -1.55 -4.98
CA ILE A 186 0.43 -0.80 -3.70
C ILE A 186 -0.51 0.40 -3.81
N THR A 187 -0.45 1.13 -4.93
CA THR A 187 -1.31 2.28 -5.21
C THR A 187 -2.78 1.87 -5.27
N ASP A 188 -3.10 0.74 -5.88
CA ASP A 188 -4.49 0.29 -6.00
C ASP A 188 -5.11 -0.06 -4.65
N TYR A 189 -4.36 -0.73 -3.77
CA TYR A 189 -4.82 -1.12 -2.43
C TYR A 189 -4.83 0.05 -1.44
N THR A 190 -3.78 0.87 -1.41
CA THR A 190 -3.57 1.88 -0.35
C THR A 190 -3.90 3.31 -0.80
N LYS A 191 -3.98 3.56 -2.11
CA LYS A 191 -4.00 4.90 -2.73
C LYS A 191 -2.72 5.71 -2.53
N ALA A 192 -1.68 5.15 -1.90
CA ALA A 192 -0.37 5.79 -1.83
C ALA A 192 0.18 5.98 -3.26
N GLY A 193 0.64 7.20 -3.59
CA GLY A 193 1.16 7.52 -4.92
C GLY A 193 0.10 7.85 -5.97
N ALA A 194 -1.20 7.68 -5.69
CA ALA A 194 -2.27 7.93 -6.66
C ALA A 194 -2.43 9.42 -7.05
N PHE A 195 -1.99 10.33 -6.17
CA PHE A 195 -2.23 11.77 -6.29
C PHE A 195 -1.01 12.53 -6.84
N CYS A 196 -0.09 12.97 -5.96
CA CYS A 196 1.08 13.77 -6.34
C CYS A 196 2.24 12.94 -6.93
N LYS A 197 2.20 11.61 -6.79
CA LYS A 197 3.23 10.65 -7.21
C LYS A 197 4.60 10.80 -6.54
N SER A 198 4.75 11.70 -5.56
CA SER A 198 6.04 11.99 -4.90
C SER A 198 6.63 10.81 -4.16
N CYS A 199 5.81 10.04 -3.45
CA CYS A 199 6.28 8.87 -2.73
C CYS A 199 6.65 7.68 -3.63
N ILE A 200 6.37 7.71 -4.94
CA ILE A 200 6.60 6.54 -5.81
C ILE A 200 8.10 6.28 -6.00
N LYS A 201 8.85 7.30 -6.43
CA LYS A 201 10.28 7.24 -6.75
C LYS A 201 10.88 8.65 -6.81
N PRO A 202 12.22 8.80 -6.77
CA PRO A 202 12.86 10.10 -6.93
C PRO A 202 12.40 10.84 -8.19
N GLY A 203 12.24 12.17 -8.07
CA GLY A 203 11.81 13.04 -9.17
C GLY A 203 10.29 13.24 -9.28
N GLY A 204 9.52 12.98 -8.21
CA GLY A 204 8.12 13.37 -8.11
C GLY A 204 7.90 14.86 -7.84
N HIS A 205 6.68 15.25 -7.42
CA HIS A 205 6.34 16.66 -7.17
C HIS A 205 7.15 17.29 -6.04
N GLU A 206 7.55 16.49 -5.06
CA GLU A 206 8.43 16.87 -3.95
C GLU A 206 9.40 15.71 -3.65
N GLU A 207 10.52 16.03 -3.02
CA GLU A 207 11.52 15.05 -2.59
C GLU A 207 11.04 14.32 -1.31
N LYS A 208 11.34 13.03 -1.22
CA LYS A 208 11.03 12.18 -0.07
C LYS A 208 12.28 11.44 0.40
N ASP A 209 12.31 11.14 1.70
CA ASP A 209 13.39 10.35 2.31
C ASP A 209 13.29 8.86 1.96
N ILE A 210 12.07 8.36 1.79
CA ILE A 210 11.78 6.95 1.51
C ILE A 210 10.74 6.87 0.38
N TYR A 211 10.94 5.96 -0.56
CA TYR A 211 10.05 5.75 -1.70
C TYR A 211 9.38 4.37 -1.70
N LEU A 212 8.20 4.27 -2.32
CA LEU A 212 7.44 3.02 -2.47
C LEU A 212 8.23 1.95 -3.22
N VAL A 213 9.05 2.34 -4.21
CA VAL A 213 9.94 1.39 -4.90
C VAL A 213 10.93 0.71 -3.96
N ASP A 214 11.46 1.45 -2.98
CA ASP A 214 12.43 0.95 -2.01
C ASP A 214 11.73 0.10 -0.95
N ILE A 215 10.59 0.57 -0.42
CA ILE A 215 9.79 -0.18 0.55
C ILE A 215 9.34 -1.53 -0.02
N LEU A 216 8.87 -1.54 -1.28
CA LEU A 216 8.46 -2.76 -1.96
C LEU A 216 9.60 -3.75 -2.09
N LYS A 217 10.76 -3.27 -2.58
CA LYS A 217 11.96 -4.09 -2.74
C LYS A 217 12.40 -4.69 -1.42
N ASP A 218 12.50 -3.87 -0.38
CA ASP A 218 13.00 -4.30 0.93
C ASP A 218 12.01 -5.26 1.61
N THR A 219 10.72 -4.97 1.55
CA THR A 219 9.68 -5.85 2.13
C THR A 219 9.66 -7.20 1.44
N ARG A 220 9.77 -7.23 0.11
CA ARG A 220 9.82 -8.47 -0.68
C ARG A 220 11.09 -9.26 -0.38
N ALA A 221 12.24 -8.60 -0.25
CA ALA A 221 13.48 -9.27 0.16
C ALA A 221 13.32 -9.93 1.55
N SER A 222 12.75 -9.23 2.53
CA SER A 222 12.47 -9.81 3.84
C SER A 222 11.49 -10.98 3.78
N MET A 223 10.44 -10.91 2.94
CA MET A 223 9.49 -12.02 2.75
C MET A 223 10.17 -13.24 2.12
N ASP A 224 11.05 -13.04 1.14
CA ASP A 224 11.74 -14.13 0.47
C ASP A 224 12.79 -14.77 1.41
N GLU A 225 13.45 -13.99 2.29
CA GLU A 225 14.30 -14.49 3.38
C GLU A 225 13.51 -15.28 4.44
N GLU A 226 12.36 -14.78 4.88
CA GLU A 226 11.44 -15.47 5.80
C GLU A 226 11.02 -16.82 5.20
N LYS A 227 10.60 -16.85 3.92
CA LYS A 227 10.24 -18.10 3.21
C LYS A 227 11.39 -19.10 3.13
N LEU A 228 12.62 -18.64 2.86
CA LEU A 228 13.81 -19.50 2.83
C LEU A 228 14.11 -20.08 4.21
N LYS A 229 13.95 -19.27 5.27
CA LYS A 229 14.14 -19.71 6.64
C LYS A 229 13.07 -20.72 7.06
N ASP A 230 11.80 -20.45 6.77
CA ASP A 230 10.70 -21.36 7.06
C ASP A 230 10.86 -22.70 6.32
N ALA A 231 11.33 -22.66 5.06
CA ALA A 231 11.65 -23.87 4.30
C ALA A 231 12.83 -24.65 4.89
N ALA A 232 13.83 -23.95 5.46
CA ALA A 232 14.97 -24.57 6.13
C ALA A 232 14.57 -25.17 7.50
N ASP A 233 13.76 -24.47 8.28
CA ASP A 233 13.27 -24.91 9.58
C ASP A 233 12.32 -26.11 9.43
N ALA A 234 11.44 -26.09 8.42
CA ALA A 234 10.60 -27.25 8.07
C ALA A 234 11.44 -28.45 7.60
N SER A 235 12.60 -28.21 6.97
CA SER A 235 13.55 -29.27 6.57
C SER A 235 14.24 -29.88 7.78
N ALA A 236 14.45 -29.11 8.84
CA ALA A 236 15.06 -29.57 10.08
C ALA A 236 14.07 -30.31 11.00
N SER A 237 12.77 -29.99 10.95
CA SER A 237 11.73 -30.62 11.80
C SER A 237 11.16 -31.93 11.25
N GLY A 238 11.43 -32.28 9.99
CA GLY A 238 10.89 -33.49 9.35
C GLY A 238 9.41 -33.38 8.93
N GLU A 239 8.85 -32.18 8.87
CA GLU A 239 7.42 -31.90 8.57
C GLU A 239 7.18 -31.31 7.16
N LEU A 240 8.16 -31.38 6.24
CA LEU A 240 7.92 -30.95 4.85
C LEU A 240 7.03 -31.95 4.11
N THR A 241 5.75 -31.61 4.02
CA THR A 241 4.83 -32.22 3.06
C THR A 241 5.20 -31.77 1.64
N PHE A 242 5.04 -32.64 0.64
CA PHE A 242 5.53 -32.42 -0.73
C PHE A 242 4.92 -31.16 -1.40
N ASP A 243 3.68 -30.81 -1.03
CA ASP A 243 3.01 -29.57 -1.44
C ASP A 243 3.74 -28.31 -0.97
N LYS A 244 4.42 -28.36 0.18
CA LYS A 244 5.17 -27.24 0.79
C LYS A 244 6.63 -27.17 0.34
N MET A 245 7.12 -28.14 -0.42
CA MET A 245 8.48 -28.13 -0.96
C MET A 245 8.59 -27.16 -2.14
N THR A 246 9.69 -26.41 -2.20
CA THR A 246 10.09 -25.67 -3.42
C THR A 246 10.38 -26.64 -4.58
N LEU A 247 10.32 -26.17 -5.83
CA LEU A 247 10.63 -27.00 -7.00
C LEU A 247 11.98 -27.73 -6.88
N VAL A 248 13.02 -27.04 -6.39
CA VAL A 248 14.35 -27.62 -6.20
C VAL A 248 14.33 -28.69 -5.11
N GLN A 249 13.62 -28.47 -4.01
CA GLN A 249 13.46 -29.47 -2.94
C GLN A 249 12.68 -30.69 -3.44
N ARG A 250 11.61 -30.50 -4.22
CA ARG A 250 10.83 -31.60 -4.82
C ARG A 250 11.69 -32.44 -5.74
N ILE A 251 12.45 -31.80 -6.65
CA ILE A 251 13.36 -32.50 -7.55
C ILE A 251 14.38 -33.29 -6.73
N LYS A 252 15.00 -32.69 -5.72
CA LYS A 252 16.00 -33.37 -4.88
C LYS A 252 15.42 -34.55 -4.09
N ALA A 253 14.20 -34.40 -3.55
CA ALA A 253 13.51 -35.47 -2.83
C ALA A 253 13.18 -36.64 -3.76
N ILE A 254 12.65 -36.35 -4.96
CA ILE A 254 12.38 -37.35 -5.99
C ILE A 254 13.68 -38.02 -6.44
N ASP A 255 14.71 -37.25 -6.74
CA ASP A 255 15.99 -37.77 -7.23
C ASP A 255 16.66 -38.71 -6.21
N SER A 256 16.58 -38.39 -4.91
CA SER A 256 17.06 -39.26 -3.84
C SER A 256 16.35 -40.63 -3.84
N VAL A 257 15.02 -40.64 -3.99
CA VAL A 257 14.24 -41.89 -4.07
C VAL A 257 14.55 -42.64 -5.38
N LEU A 258 14.72 -41.93 -6.49
CA LEU A 258 15.10 -42.55 -7.76
C LEU A 258 16.46 -43.24 -7.64
N ASP A 259 17.47 -42.57 -7.08
CA ASP A 259 18.82 -43.10 -6.93
C ASP A 259 18.90 -44.29 -5.96
N GLU A 260 18.08 -44.28 -4.90
CA GLU A 260 18.08 -45.36 -3.90
C GLU A 260 17.29 -46.60 -4.34
N ASP A 261 16.09 -46.41 -4.91
CA ASP A 261 15.14 -47.51 -5.12
C ASP A 261 14.93 -47.92 -6.58
N ILE A 262 15.16 -47.02 -7.53
CA ILE A 262 14.71 -47.21 -8.92
C ILE A 262 15.89 -47.39 -9.88
N ARG A 263 16.82 -46.43 -9.93
CA ARG A 263 17.96 -46.46 -10.85
C ARG A 263 18.85 -47.69 -10.67
N PRO A 264 19.13 -48.20 -9.45
CA PRO A 264 19.89 -49.43 -9.29
C PRO A 264 19.25 -50.63 -10.00
N MET A 265 17.91 -50.71 -10.01
CA MET A 265 17.18 -51.76 -10.73
C MET A 265 17.26 -51.55 -12.25
N LEU A 266 17.07 -50.32 -12.73
CA LEU A 266 17.14 -50.02 -14.17
C LEU A 266 18.54 -50.24 -14.75
N VAL A 267 19.58 -49.88 -13.99
CA VAL A 267 20.99 -50.05 -14.39
C VAL A 267 21.37 -51.53 -14.44
N MET A 268 20.83 -52.36 -13.55
CA MET A 268 21.02 -53.81 -13.61
C MET A 268 20.52 -54.41 -14.92
N ASP A 269 19.43 -53.85 -15.47
CA ASP A 269 18.84 -54.23 -16.76
C ASP A 269 19.47 -53.48 -17.96
N GLY A 270 20.55 -52.72 -17.74
CA GLY A 270 21.29 -52.01 -18.79
C GLY A 270 20.64 -50.71 -19.28
N GLY A 271 19.70 -50.16 -18.52
CA GLY A 271 19.05 -48.87 -18.79
C GLY A 271 19.26 -47.84 -17.66
N ASN A 272 18.63 -46.68 -17.78
CA ASN A 272 18.59 -45.66 -16.74
C ASN A 272 17.43 -44.68 -17.02
N MET A 273 17.30 -43.62 -16.22
CA MET A 273 16.37 -42.53 -16.44
C MET A 273 16.91 -41.19 -15.92
N GLU A 274 16.39 -40.09 -16.46
CA GLU A 274 16.64 -38.73 -15.98
C GLU A 274 15.31 -37.97 -15.79
N ILE A 275 15.29 -37.02 -14.86
CA ILE A 275 14.17 -36.10 -14.66
C ILE A 275 14.32 -34.95 -15.66
N ILE A 276 13.26 -34.63 -16.39
CA ILE A 276 13.23 -33.52 -17.34
C ILE A 276 12.57 -32.29 -16.72
N ASP A 277 11.41 -32.47 -16.09
CA ASP A 277 10.62 -31.36 -15.54
C ASP A 277 9.60 -31.88 -14.52
N ILE A 278 9.08 -30.98 -13.69
CA ILE A 278 7.95 -31.24 -12.80
C ILE A 278 6.95 -30.10 -12.96
N LYS A 279 5.70 -30.43 -13.29
CA LYS A 279 4.62 -29.45 -13.44
C LYS A 279 3.53 -29.65 -12.42
N GLU A 280 3.02 -28.54 -11.89
CA GLU A 280 1.88 -28.52 -10.98
C GLU A 280 0.59 -28.48 -11.80
N ASN A 281 -0.13 -29.61 -11.85
CA ASN A 281 -1.41 -29.77 -12.53
C ASN A 281 -2.45 -30.29 -11.53
N LEU A 282 -2.79 -29.43 -10.56
CA LEU A 282 -3.61 -29.80 -9.40
C LEU A 282 -4.90 -30.57 -9.81
N PRO A 283 -5.21 -31.71 -9.15
CA PRO A 283 -4.61 -32.18 -7.91
C PRO A 283 -3.27 -32.91 -8.05
N HIS A 284 -2.74 -33.08 -9.27
CA HIS A 284 -1.54 -33.90 -9.51
C HIS A 284 -0.25 -33.09 -9.69
N TYR A 285 0.87 -33.74 -9.36
CA TYR A 285 2.21 -33.28 -9.72
C TYR A 285 2.76 -34.17 -10.83
N ASP A 286 2.88 -33.62 -12.03
CA ASP A 286 3.30 -34.37 -13.22
C ASP A 286 4.83 -34.33 -13.33
N LEU A 287 5.46 -35.47 -13.04
CA LEU A 287 6.89 -35.71 -13.18
C LEU A 287 7.20 -36.22 -14.59
N TYR A 288 7.90 -35.41 -15.37
CA TYR A 288 8.35 -35.79 -16.69
C TYR A 288 9.73 -36.43 -16.64
N ILE A 289 9.83 -37.65 -17.17
CA ILE A 289 11.07 -38.43 -17.17
C ILE A 289 11.48 -38.78 -18.60
N ARG A 290 12.77 -39.00 -18.80
CA ARG A 290 13.31 -39.60 -20.02
C ARG A 290 14.07 -40.87 -19.67
N TYR A 291 13.75 -41.96 -20.37
CA TYR A 291 14.52 -43.19 -20.26
C TYR A 291 15.82 -43.12 -21.07
N LEU A 292 16.86 -43.74 -20.53
CA LEU A 292 18.19 -43.84 -21.12
C LEU A 292 18.60 -45.31 -21.26
N GLY A 293 19.55 -45.60 -22.14
CA GLY A 293 20.08 -46.95 -22.36
C GLY A 293 19.03 -47.94 -22.85
N ALA A 294 19.07 -49.18 -22.37
CA ALA A 294 18.13 -50.23 -22.79
C ALA A 294 16.65 -49.91 -22.48
N CYS A 295 16.38 -48.99 -21.55
CA CYS A 295 15.02 -48.57 -21.20
C CYS A 295 14.33 -47.73 -22.28
N SER A 296 15.06 -47.07 -23.19
CA SER A 296 14.46 -46.18 -24.19
C SER A 296 13.67 -46.91 -25.29
N GLY A 297 13.89 -48.23 -25.45
CA GLY A 297 13.23 -49.05 -26.48
C GLY A 297 12.58 -50.33 -25.95
N CYS A 298 12.49 -50.48 -24.63
CA CYS A 298 11.92 -51.69 -24.00
C CYS A 298 10.39 -51.63 -24.00
N ALA A 299 9.72 -52.71 -24.44
CA ALA A 299 8.25 -52.81 -24.44
C ALA A 299 7.64 -52.67 -23.03
N SER A 300 8.41 -53.00 -21.98
CA SER A 300 8.00 -52.84 -20.58
C SER A 300 8.23 -51.43 -20.03
N GLY A 301 9.03 -50.60 -20.72
CA GLY A 301 9.37 -49.24 -20.28
C GLY A 301 8.17 -48.29 -20.23
N SER A 302 7.21 -48.45 -21.15
CA SER A 302 5.98 -47.65 -21.22
C SER A 302 4.82 -48.19 -20.39
N THR A 303 4.99 -49.32 -19.72
CA THR A 303 3.91 -49.99 -18.97
C THR A 303 4.37 -50.43 -17.57
N GLY A 304 4.96 -51.62 -17.45
CA GLY A 304 5.31 -52.21 -16.15
C GLY A 304 6.33 -51.39 -15.37
N THR A 305 7.39 -50.91 -16.03
CA THR A 305 8.44 -50.12 -15.39
C THR A 305 7.91 -48.75 -14.97
N LEU A 306 7.13 -48.08 -15.83
CA LEU A 306 6.53 -46.79 -15.52
C LEU A 306 5.58 -46.88 -14.31
N TYR A 307 4.75 -47.93 -14.25
CA TYR A 307 3.86 -48.16 -13.12
C TYR A 307 4.62 -48.42 -11.81
N ALA A 308 5.73 -49.17 -11.86
CA ALA A 308 6.56 -49.43 -10.69
C ALA A 308 7.20 -48.13 -10.17
N ILE A 309 7.74 -47.30 -11.06
CA ILE A 309 8.32 -45.99 -10.71
C ILE A 309 7.25 -45.10 -10.07
N GLU A 310 6.08 -44.96 -10.69
CA GLU A 310 4.99 -44.15 -10.15
C GLU A 310 4.52 -44.66 -8.78
N SER A 311 4.38 -45.98 -8.62
CA SER A 311 3.95 -46.57 -7.35
C SER A 311 4.93 -46.31 -6.20
N ILE A 312 6.23 -46.42 -6.46
CA ILE A 312 7.27 -46.18 -5.45
C ILE A 312 7.29 -44.70 -5.05
N LEU A 313 7.22 -43.79 -6.02
CA LEU A 313 7.19 -42.36 -5.76
C LEU A 313 5.94 -41.94 -5.00
N LYS A 314 4.77 -42.50 -5.33
CA LYS A 314 3.53 -42.26 -4.58
C LYS A 314 3.61 -42.73 -3.13
N GLN A 315 4.23 -43.88 -2.90
CA GLN A 315 4.35 -44.45 -1.57
C GLN A 315 5.35 -43.70 -0.69
N LYS A 316 6.46 -43.23 -1.27
CA LYS A 316 7.57 -42.63 -0.50
C LYS A 316 7.53 -41.10 -0.43
N ILE A 317 6.81 -40.43 -1.33
CA ILE A 317 6.84 -38.96 -1.45
C ILE A 317 5.44 -38.36 -1.32
N ASP A 318 4.56 -38.59 -2.32
CA ASP A 318 3.21 -38.00 -2.34
C ASP A 318 2.27 -38.81 -3.22
N GLU A 319 1.07 -39.14 -2.72
CA GLU A 319 0.07 -39.95 -3.43
C GLU A 319 -0.42 -39.33 -4.76
N ASN A 320 -0.25 -38.02 -4.94
CA ASN A 320 -0.70 -37.28 -6.10
C ASN A 320 0.33 -37.19 -7.25
N LEU A 321 1.52 -37.77 -7.08
CA LEU A 321 2.54 -37.81 -8.13
C LEU A 321 2.11 -38.67 -9.31
N ARG A 322 2.29 -38.17 -10.54
CA ARG A 322 2.09 -38.93 -11.78
C ARG A 322 3.35 -38.90 -12.62
N VAL A 323 3.76 -40.04 -13.16
CA VAL A 323 5.00 -40.14 -13.92
C VAL A 323 4.70 -40.26 -15.41
N LEU A 324 5.24 -39.33 -16.19
CA LEU A 324 5.00 -39.22 -17.62
C LEU A 324 6.33 -39.38 -18.38
N PRO A 325 6.49 -40.43 -19.20
CA PRO A 325 7.66 -40.57 -20.06
C PRO A 325 7.55 -39.62 -21.26
N ILE A 326 8.69 -39.04 -21.67
CA ILE A 326 8.83 -38.25 -22.91
C ILE A 326 9.66 -39.01 -23.94
#